data_AF-A0A3D1T5D0-F1
#
_entry.id   AF-A0A3D1T5D0-F1
#
_cell.length_a   1.000
_cell.length_b   1.000
_cell.length_c   1.000
_cell.angle_alpha   90.00
_cell.angle_beta   90.00
_cell.angle_gamma   90.00
#
_symmetry.space_group_name_H-M   'P 1'
#
loop_
_entity.id
_entity.type
_entity.pdbx_description
1 polymer ?
#
loop_
_entity_poly.entity_id
_entity_poly.type
_entity_poly.pdbx_seq_one_letter_code
_entity_poly.pdbx_strand_id
1 'polypeptide(L)'
;MKRLVVWLKALFCFALLPYIMIRLSQHWDPFLPQIPDWWALAPGVIVTFSGAYVALRGYLILAALGKEWPFGPTRYLIDKYIYRFVRHPIYWGYVVFLTGVGLWRNSTALVLETLAVGLILLAWVLLVEDPGLKRRFGTRFLEYRRSAPLLCPYWKELYYDVVDYNWILLLTATLCRKLFPFLWNIKAEGLEHVPQEGGFVIVCNHVNYVDGFLMGMFLNRPVRYMATDELFRKPITRVLFTLWGAFPKRRWSRDISALRKMRKWLSEGQPVCIFPEGQRNWDGGPVLVGDEVYRFLYSCQVPIMCVSLLGAHEAFPRWAKLPSFTELTVKFFPMIQPGEYQNASDLRKVIEARIFDFVNQPPIERRILNSHSGINIVTWGCLKCGGVRTMEETETGLKCRKCGASWLVNSRLELIDEQDGRVLLEREYHGLLKKRLAAGTLQGGYATSSPAFAFSIESTDNLIKLGPGTLTIDENVIAFAGGEVEISMNVRDIKFAYLNLANHLVVNDGQGAFQFALTDDSPVRWEDYVTAIRRLSGEVHETGQDTGDNNEAAAANDQVE
;
A
#
# COMPACT_ATOMS: atom_id res chain seq x y z
N MET A 1 17.49 7.94 -24.61
CA MET A 1 18.06 6.83 -25.42
C MET A 1 17.66 5.43 -24.97
N LYS A 2 17.95 4.97 -23.73
CA LYS A 2 17.68 3.56 -23.32
C LYS A 2 16.21 3.10 -23.47
N ARG A 3 15.23 3.97 -23.17
CA ARG A 3 13.79 3.66 -23.30
C ARG A 3 13.34 3.45 -24.75
N LEU A 4 13.82 4.29 -25.67
CA LEU A 4 13.50 4.21 -27.10
C LEU A 4 13.98 2.88 -27.69
N VAL A 5 15.19 2.44 -27.33
CA VAL A 5 15.74 1.15 -27.79
C VAL A 5 14.87 -0.03 -27.35
N VAL A 6 14.33 -0.02 -26.13
CA VAL A 6 13.45 -1.10 -25.65
C VAL A 6 12.12 -1.11 -26.41
N TRP A 7 11.53 0.06 -26.66
CA TRP A 7 10.31 0.18 -27.46
C TRP A 7 10.52 -0.27 -28.91
N LEU A 8 11.64 0.11 -29.53
CA LEU A 8 11.99 -0.33 -30.88
C LEU A 8 12.18 -1.85 -30.96
N LYS A 9 12.82 -2.47 -29.95
CA LYS A 9 12.93 -3.93 -29.87
C LYS A 9 11.57 -4.61 -29.72
N ALA A 10 10.70 -4.07 -28.86
CA ALA A 10 9.34 -4.60 -28.70
C ALA A 10 8.53 -4.47 -30.00
N LEU A 11 8.57 -3.31 -30.64
CA LEU A 11 7.91 -3.07 -31.93
C LEU A 11 8.44 -4.02 -33.01
N PHE A 12 9.75 -4.23 -33.06
CA PHE A 12 10.37 -5.18 -33.97
C PHE A 12 9.85 -6.60 -33.73
N CYS A 13 9.97 -7.13 -32.51
CA CYS A 13 9.61 -8.52 -32.22
C CYS A 13 8.10 -8.80 -32.27
N PHE A 14 7.25 -7.84 -31.87
CA PHE A 14 5.81 -8.10 -31.74
C PHE A 14 4.96 -7.55 -32.89
N ALA A 15 5.52 -6.71 -33.77
CA ALA A 15 4.79 -6.19 -34.93
C ALA A 15 5.54 -6.42 -36.23
N LEU A 16 6.77 -5.89 -36.37
CA LEU A 16 7.46 -5.90 -37.65
C LEU A 16 7.91 -7.31 -38.08
N LEU A 17 8.50 -8.09 -37.18
CA LEU A 17 8.96 -9.44 -37.46
C LEU A 17 7.78 -10.37 -37.83
N PRO A 18 6.69 -10.45 -37.04
CA PRO A 18 5.51 -11.23 -37.43
C PRO A 18 4.91 -10.79 -38.76
N TYR A 19 4.88 -9.48 -39.03
CA TYR A 19 4.41 -8.96 -40.32
C TYR A 19 5.29 -9.44 -41.49
N ILE A 20 6.62 -9.34 -41.36
CA ILE A 20 7.56 -9.82 -42.37
C ILE A 20 7.40 -11.31 -42.59
N MET A 21 7.33 -12.10 -41.50
CA MET A 21 7.14 -13.55 -41.57
C MET A 21 5.85 -13.91 -42.30
N ILE A 22 4.72 -13.27 -41.98
CA ILE A 22 3.46 -13.53 -42.68
C ILE A 22 3.55 -13.20 -44.18
N ARG A 23 4.25 -12.11 -44.55
CA ARG A 23 4.42 -11.74 -45.96
C ARG A 23 5.34 -12.70 -46.71
N LEU A 24 6.40 -13.17 -46.05
CA LEU A 24 7.35 -14.12 -46.61
C LEU A 24 6.70 -15.50 -46.74
N SER A 25 5.95 -15.93 -45.73
CA SER A 25 5.30 -17.25 -45.72
C SER A 25 4.29 -17.38 -46.86
N GLN A 26 3.52 -16.33 -47.14
CA GLN A 26 2.59 -16.28 -48.28
C GLN A 26 3.28 -16.47 -49.64
N HIS A 27 4.54 -16.07 -49.77
CA HIS A 27 5.31 -16.27 -50.99
C HIS A 27 5.78 -17.72 -51.15
N TRP A 28 6.15 -18.39 -50.06
CA TRP A 28 6.72 -19.73 -50.07
C TRP A 28 5.71 -20.87 -49.93
N ASP A 29 4.56 -20.64 -49.31
CA ASP A 29 3.53 -21.66 -49.07
C ASP A 29 3.10 -22.43 -50.34
N PRO A 30 2.98 -21.81 -51.54
CA PRO A 30 2.66 -22.55 -52.76
C PRO A 30 3.68 -23.62 -53.16
N PHE A 31 4.91 -23.55 -52.64
CA PHE A 31 6.02 -24.45 -52.96
C PHE A 31 6.26 -25.51 -51.88
N LEU A 32 5.46 -25.53 -50.81
CA LEU A 32 5.65 -26.40 -49.66
C LEU A 32 4.45 -27.33 -49.47
N PRO A 33 4.65 -28.51 -48.85
CA PRO A 33 3.56 -29.43 -48.57
C PRO A 33 2.58 -28.79 -47.57
N GLN A 34 1.29 -29.02 -47.74
CA GLN A 34 0.28 -28.56 -46.79
C GLN A 34 0.32 -29.37 -45.49
N ILE A 35 -0.06 -28.72 -44.39
CA ILE A 35 -0.18 -29.37 -43.09
C ILE A 35 -1.50 -30.16 -43.12
N PRO A 36 -1.51 -31.42 -42.64
CA PRO A 36 -2.75 -32.18 -42.57
C PRO A 36 -3.83 -31.44 -41.77
N ASP A 37 -5.07 -31.44 -42.24
CA ASP A 37 -6.17 -30.64 -41.66
C ASP A 37 -6.41 -30.90 -40.17
N TRP A 38 -6.14 -32.13 -39.71
CA TRP A 38 -6.28 -32.53 -38.32
C TRP A 38 -5.26 -31.85 -37.38
N TRP A 39 -4.12 -31.39 -37.89
CA TRP A 39 -3.18 -30.53 -37.17
C TRP A 39 -3.54 -29.05 -37.25
N ALA A 40 -4.20 -28.64 -38.34
CA ALA A 40 -4.39 -27.22 -38.64
C ALA A 40 -5.39 -26.56 -37.68
N LEU A 41 -6.56 -27.15 -37.43
CA LEU A 41 -7.60 -26.44 -36.69
C LEU A 41 -7.42 -26.49 -35.15
N ALA A 42 -7.80 -27.61 -34.52
CA ALA A 42 -7.83 -27.69 -33.06
C ALA A 42 -6.43 -27.67 -32.41
N PRO A 43 -5.43 -28.44 -32.89
CA PRO A 43 -4.09 -28.41 -32.32
C PRO A 43 -3.40 -27.06 -32.53
N GLY A 44 -3.51 -26.45 -33.71
CA GLY A 44 -2.96 -25.11 -33.98
C GLY A 44 -3.48 -24.04 -33.02
N VAL A 45 -4.79 -24.03 -32.75
CA VAL A 45 -5.41 -23.13 -31.77
C VAL A 45 -4.87 -23.39 -30.35
N ILE A 46 -4.82 -24.65 -29.90
CA ILE A 46 -4.31 -25.01 -28.57
C ILE A 46 -2.86 -24.57 -28.40
N VAL A 47 -2.01 -24.83 -29.39
CA VAL A 47 -0.59 -24.45 -29.39
C VAL A 47 -0.43 -22.93 -29.36
N THR A 48 -1.24 -22.20 -30.14
CA THR A 48 -1.25 -20.74 -30.17
C THR A 48 -1.53 -20.15 -28.79
N PHE A 49 -2.64 -20.55 -28.16
CA PHE A 49 -3.04 -20.01 -26.87
C PHE A 49 -2.10 -20.46 -25.74
N SER A 50 -1.53 -21.68 -25.81
CA SER A 50 -0.54 -22.16 -24.84
C SER A 50 0.76 -21.35 -24.93
N GLY A 51 1.26 -21.08 -26.14
CA GLY A 51 2.45 -20.24 -26.35
C GLY A 51 2.22 -18.80 -25.88
N ALA A 52 1.08 -18.21 -26.22
CA ALA A 52 0.68 -16.88 -25.78
C ALA A 52 0.61 -16.78 -24.25
N TYR A 53 0.01 -17.78 -23.60
CA TYR A 53 -0.07 -17.88 -22.15
C TYR A 53 1.32 -17.85 -21.52
N VAL A 54 2.23 -18.74 -21.94
CA VAL A 54 3.58 -18.84 -21.34
C VAL A 54 4.38 -17.56 -21.57
N ALA A 55 4.30 -16.98 -22.77
CA ALA A 55 5.00 -15.73 -23.09
C ALA A 55 4.49 -14.55 -22.26
N LEU A 56 3.17 -14.38 -22.20
CA LEU A 56 2.54 -13.30 -21.43
C LEU A 56 2.80 -13.46 -19.93
N ARG A 57 2.68 -14.69 -19.43
CA ARG A 57 2.94 -15.02 -18.03
C ARG A 57 4.39 -14.74 -17.65
N GLY A 58 5.34 -15.20 -18.46
CA GLY A 58 6.77 -14.89 -18.33
C GLY A 58 7.04 -13.39 -18.31
N TYR A 59 6.44 -12.64 -19.24
CA TYR A 59 6.57 -11.19 -19.27
C TYR A 59 6.03 -10.52 -18.00
N LEU A 60 4.82 -10.88 -17.54
CA LEU A 60 4.20 -10.26 -16.37
C LEU A 60 4.99 -10.56 -15.09
N ILE A 61 5.46 -11.79 -14.91
CA ILE A 61 6.30 -12.16 -13.75
C ILE A 61 7.62 -11.39 -13.80
N LEU A 62 8.26 -11.30 -14.96
CA LEU A 62 9.49 -10.53 -15.13
C LEU A 62 9.28 -9.03 -14.88
N ALA A 63 8.18 -8.48 -15.36
CA ALA A 63 7.81 -7.08 -15.17
C ALA A 63 7.47 -6.77 -13.71
N ALA A 64 6.82 -7.70 -13.01
CA ALA A 64 6.41 -7.53 -11.62
C ALA A 64 7.56 -7.74 -10.62
N LEU A 65 8.44 -8.73 -10.85
CA LEU A 65 9.43 -9.19 -9.85
C LEU A 65 10.90 -9.07 -10.30
N GLY A 66 11.19 -9.04 -11.59
CA GLY A 66 12.56 -9.23 -12.09
C GLY A 66 13.30 -7.95 -12.44
N LYS A 67 12.55 -6.87 -12.71
CA LYS A 67 13.10 -5.61 -13.24
C LYS A 67 12.82 -4.45 -12.29
N GLU A 68 13.69 -3.44 -12.28
CA GLU A 68 13.44 -2.17 -11.59
C GLU A 68 12.16 -1.48 -12.11
N TRP A 69 11.93 -1.59 -13.43
CA TRP A 69 10.79 -1.08 -14.17
C TRP A 69 10.40 -2.13 -15.22
N PRO A 70 9.14 -2.26 -15.67
CA PRO A 70 8.74 -3.31 -16.63
C PRO A 70 9.59 -3.42 -17.91
N PHE A 71 10.31 -2.35 -18.25
CA PHE A 71 11.24 -2.24 -19.38
C PHE A 71 12.70 -1.95 -18.98
N GLY A 72 13.03 -1.95 -17.69
CA GLY A 72 14.37 -1.76 -17.15
C GLY A 72 15.24 -3.04 -17.20
N PRO A 73 16.51 -2.95 -16.77
CA PRO A 73 17.37 -4.12 -16.67
C PRO A 73 16.83 -5.10 -15.62
N THR A 74 17.06 -6.40 -15.85
CA THR A 74 16.80 -7.44 -14.83
C THR A 74 17.77 -7.24 -13.68
N ARG A 75 17.25 -6.86 -12.50
CA ARG A 75 18.00 -6.72 -11.25
C ARG A 75 17.88 -7.93 -10.35
N TYR A 76 16.82 -8.70 -10.50
CA TYR A 76 16.58 -9.89 -9.71
C TYR A 76 16.43 -11.09 -10.62
N LEU A 77 17.20 -12.13 -10.33
CA LEU A 77 17.04 -13.40 -11.01
C LEU A 77 15.75 -14.05 -10.51
N ILE A 78 14.82 -14.29 -11.44
CA ILE A 78 13.61 -15.05 -11.16
C ILE A 78 13.93 -16.52 -11.41
N ASP A 79 14.01 -17.29 -10.33
CA ASP A 79 14.36 -18.71 -10.32
C ASP A 79 13.18 -19.60 -9.91
N LYS A 80 11.96 -19.05 -9.91
CA LYS A 80 10.70 -19.69 -9.49
C LYS A 80 9.61 -19.51 -10.56
N TYR A 81 8.45 -20.14 -10.34
CA TYR A 81 7.24 -19.92 -11.15
C TYR A 81 7.43 -20.38 -12.62
N ILE A 82 6.87 -19.67 -13.60
CA ILE A 82 7.00 -19.96 -15.04
C ILE A 82 8.46 -20.03 -15.53
N TYR A 83 9.41 -19.47 -14.77
CA TYR A 83 10.84 -19.55 -15.06
C TYR A 83 11.48 -20.89 -14.63
N ARG A 84 10.82 -21.72 -13.80
CA ARG A 84 11.17 -23.13 -13.58
C ARG A 84 10.52 -24.07 -14.57
N PHE A 85 9.35 -23.70 -15.11
CA PHE A 85 8.71 -24.44 -16.20
C PHE A 85 9.65 -24.55 -17.40
N VAL A 86 10.23 -23.42 -17.84
CA VAL A 86 11.31 -23.38 -18.84
C VAL A 86 12.19 -22.17 -18.55
N ARG A 87 13.50 -22.26 -18.80
CA ARG A 87 14.49 -21.23 -18.42
C ARG A 87 14.18 -19.85 -19.03
N HIS A 88 13.66 -19.86 -20.25
CA HIS A 88 13.42 -18.67 -21.04
C HIS A 88 11.97 -18.64 -21.57
N PRO A 89 10.97 -18.46 -20.67
CA PRO A 89 9.56 -18.67 -21.00
C PRO A 89 9.03 -17.67 -22.03
N ILE A 90 9.59 -16.45 -22.07
CA ILE A 90 9.18 -15.43 -23.05
C ILE A 90 9.59 -15.86 -24.47
N TYR A 91 10.84 -16.27 -24.66
CA TYR A 91 11.34 -16.72 -25.97
C TYR A 91 10.69 -18.05 -26.37
N TRP A 92 10.59 -18.99 -25.44
CA TRP A 92 9.96 -20.29 -25.67
C TRP A 92 8.48 -20.13 -26.05
N GLY A 93 7.72 -19.36 -25.27
CA GLY A 93 6.31 -19.10 -25.53
C GLY A 93 6.08 -18.37 -26.84
N TYR A 94 6.96 -17.44 -27.22
CA TYR A 94 6.88 -16.72 -28.50
C TYR A 94 7.05 -17.65 -29.70
N VAL A 95 8.03 -18.56 -29.65
CA VAL A 95 8.24 -19.57 -30.71
C VAL A 95 7.02 -20.51 -30.80
N VAL A 96 6.55 -21.03 -29.67
CA VAL A 96 5.37 -21.91 -29.62
C VAL A 96 4.11 -21.18 -30.13
N PHE A 97 3.93 -19.91 -29.77
CA PHE A 97 2.83 -19.09 -30.26
C PHE A 97 2.85 -18.97 -31.80
N LEU A 98 3.99 -18.60 -32.40
CA LEU A 98 4.09 -18.46 -33.85
C LEU A 98 3.95 -19.79 -34.59
N THR A 99 4.47 -20.89 -34.03
CA THR A 99 4.25 -22.24 -34.56
C THR A 99 2.76 -22.59 -34.56
N GLY A 100 2.05 -22.27 -33.47
CA GLY A 100 0.61 -22.42 -33.37
C GLY A 100 -0.14 -21.61 -34.43
N VAL A 101 0.25 -20.36 -34.68
CA VAL A 101 -0.35 -19.52 -35.73
C VAL A 101 -0.11 -20.11 -37.12
N GLY A 102 1.09 -20.65 -37.38
CA GLY A 102 1.40 -21.36 -38.63
C GLY A 102 0.52 -22.58 -38.84
N LEU A 103 0.37 -23.42 -37.80
CA LEU A 103 -0.54 -24.56 -37.82
C LEU A 103 -1.99 -24.11 -38.06
N TRP A 104 -2.47 -23.13 -37.28
CA TRP A 104 -3.83 -22.60 -37.38
C TRP A 104 -4.17 -22.04 -38.77
N ARG A 105 -3.18 -21.44 -39.44
CA ARG A 105 -3.34 -20.92 -40.81
C ARG A 105 -3.02 -21.93 -41.90
N ASN A 106 -2.70 -23.18 -41.56
CA ASN A 106 -2.23 -24.20 -42.49
C ASN A 106 -1.07 -23.69 -43.39
N SER A 107 -0.09 -23.02 -42.76
CA SER A 107 1.07 -22.41 -43.44
C SER A 107 2.36 -23.11 -43.02
N THR A 108 2.85 -24.01 -43.87
CA THR A 108 4.11 -24.73 -43.66
C THR A 108 5.31 -23.80 -43.70
N ALA A 109 5.29 -22.78 -44.58
CA ALA A 109 6.34 -21.78 -44.63
C ALA A 109 6.48 -21.06 -43.28
N LEU A 110 5.36 -20.63 -42.69
CA LEU A 110 5.38 -19.90 -41.41
C LEU A 110 5.92 -20.77 -40.26
N VAL A 111 5.62 -22.09 -40.26
CA VAL A 111 6.19 -23.02 -39.27
C VAL A 111 7.71 -23.14 -39.44
N LEU A 112 8.20 -23.29 -40.67
CA LEU A 112 9.64 -23.39 -40.95
C LEU A 112 10.39 -22.08 -40.63
N GLU A 113 9.82 -20.93 -41.00
CA GLU A 113 10.35 -19.61 -40.63
C GLU A 113 10.41 -19.45 -39.11
N THR A 114 9.37 -19.90 -38.39
CA THR A 114 9.35 -19.87 -36.93
C THR A 114 10.44 -20.73 -36.32
N LEU A 115 10.71 -21.91 -36.86
CA LEU A 115 11.83 -22.75 -36.41
C LEU A 115 13.18 -22.06 -36.63
N ALA A 116 13.38 -21.41 -37.78
CA ALA A 116 14.59 -20.64 -38.05
C ALA A 116 14.76 -19.48 -37.06
N VAL A 117 13.69 -18.70 -36.81
CA VAL A 117 13.69 -17.64 -35.79
C VAL A 117 13.95 -18.22 -34.40
N GLY A 118 13.38 -19.38 -34.08
CA GLY A 118 13.60 -20.09 -32.82
C GLY A 118 15.06 -20.49 -32.61
N LEU A 119 15.75 -20.98 -33.66
CA LEU A 119 17.18 -21.28 -33.61
C LEU A 119 18.03 -20.02 -33.41
N ILE A 120 17.67 -18.91 -34.06
CA ILE A 120 18.33 -17.62 -33.86
C ILE A 120 18.16 -17.13 -32.41
N LEU A 121 16.94 -17.22 -31.87
CA LEU A 121 16.66 -16.86 -30.47
C LEU A 121 17.38 -17.77 -29.48
N LEU A 122 17.48 -19.08 -29.77
CA LEU A 122 18.22 -20.03 -28.96
C LEU A 122 19.73 -19.72 -28.97
N ALA A 123 20.29 -19.41 -30.14
CA ALA A 123 21.67 -18.96 -30.27
C ALA A 123 21.91 -17.67 -29.48
N TRP A 124 21.00 -16.69 -29.58
CA TRP A 124 21.05 -15.46 -28.79
C TRP A 124 21.03 -15.75 -27.28
N VAL A 125 20.16 -16.64 -26.83
CA VAL A 125 20.08 -17.06 -25.42
C VAL A 125 21.40 -17.64 -24.96
N LEU A 126 21.98 -18.58 -25.71
CA LEU A 126 23.21 -19.28 -25.33
C LEU A 126 24.46 -18.39 -25.39
N LEU A 127 24.53 -17.50 -26.37
CA LEU A 127 25.73 -16.70 -26.64
C LEU A 127 25.71 -15.33 -25.95
N VAL A 128 24.52 -14.80 -25.63
CA VAL A 128 24.37 -13.43 -25.12
C VAL A 128 23.63 -13.39 -23.78
N GLU A 129 22.40 -13.94 -23.71
CA GLU A 129 21.56 -13.79 -22.51
C GLU A 129 22.11 -14.58 -21.32
N ASP A 130 22.35 -15.89 -21.47
CA ASP A 130 22.89 -16.76 -20.41
C ASP A 130 24.26 -16.28 -19.90
N PRO A 131 25.24 -15.95 -20.77
CA PRO A 131 26.50 -15.33 -20.33
C PRO A 131 26.28 -13.99 -19.62
N GLY A 132 25.33 -13.17 -20.10
CA GLY A 132 24.94 -11.92 -19.47
C GLY A 132 24.33 -12.10 -18.08
N LEU A 133 23.48 -13.11 -17.89
CA LEU A 133 22.90 -13.47 -16.60
C LEU A 133 23.96 -14.05 -15.65
N LYS A 134 24.86 -14.90 -16.16
CA LYS A 134 26.00 -15.43 -15.38
C LYS A 134 26.92 -14.31 -14.88
N ARG A 135 27.25 -13.32 -15.73
CA ARG A 135 28.05 -12.14 -15.33
C ARG A 135 27.36 -11.31 -14.25
N ARG A 136 26.02 -11.21 -14.28
CA ARG A 136 25.23 -10.42 -13.33
C ARG A 136 24.98 -11.12 -12.00
N PHE A 137 24.69 -12.42 -12.02
CA PHE A 137 24.16 -13.15 -10.87
C PHE A 137 25.05 -14.29 -10.37
N GLY A 138 26.18 -14.56 -11.03
CA GLY A 138 27.20 -15.50 -10.55
C GLY A 138 26.66 -16.91 -10.27
N THR A 139 26.91 -17.40 -9.06
CA THR A 139 26.55 -18.75 -8.59
C THR A 139 25.04 -18.99 -8.60
N ARG A 140 24.24 -18.00 -8.22
CA ARG A 140 22.77 -18.12 -8.20
C ARG A 140 22.20 -18.46 -9.58
N PHE A 141 22.74 -17.84 -10.63
CA PHE A 141 22.34 -18.20 -12.00
C PHE A 141 22.77 -19.60 -12.39
N LEU A 142 23.95 -20.07 -11.94
CA LEU A 142 24.40 -21.43 -12.23
C LEU A 142 23.50 -22.49 -11.58
N GLU A 143 23.03 -22.24 -10.35
CA GLU A 143 22.06 -23.09 -9.66
C GLU A 143 20.71 -23.10 -10.39
N TYR A 144 20.19 -21.92 -10.72
CA TYR A 144 18.99 -21.78 -11.52
C TYR A 144 19.09 -22.55 -12.85
N ARG A 145 20.21 -22.39 -13.56
CA ARG A 145 20.50 -23.05 -14.83
C ARG A 145 20.46 -24.57 -14.75
N ARG A 146 20.85 -25.14 -13.60
CA ARG A 146 20.78 -26.59 -13.34
C ARG A 146 19.34 -27.05 -13.05
N SER A 147 18.56 -26.21 -12.37
CA SER A 147 17.18 -26.54 -11.99
C SER A 147 16.12 -26.29 -13.06
N ALA A 148 16.40 -25.42 -14.04
CA ALA A 148 15.45 -25.01 -15.07
C ALA A 148 15.87 -25.51 -16.46
N PRO A 149 15.01 -26.26 -17.15
CA PRO A 149 15.34 -26.84 -18.45
C PRO A 149 15.37 -25.75 -19.52
N LEU A 150 16.25 -25.89 -20.51
CA LEU A 150 16.39 -24.90 -21.56
C LEU A 150 15.23 -24.94 -22.58
N LEU A 151 14.82 -26.15 -23.00
CA LEU A 151 13.84 -26.37 -24.06
C LEU A 151 12.67 -27.25 -23.64
N CYS A 152 12.92 -28.36 -22.94
CA CYS A 152 11.90 -29.33 -22.58
C CYS A 152 11.24 -28.96 -21.24
N PRO A 153 9.98 -28.48 -21.24
CA PRO A 153 9.42 -27.88 -20.04
C PRO A 153 9.09 -28.88 -18.94
N TYR A 154 9.15 -28.42 -17.68
CA TYR A 154 8.66 -29.16 -16.53
C TYR A 154 7.21 -28.81 -16.22
N TRP A 155 6.26 -29.56 -16.81
CA TRP A 155 4.82 -29.32 -16.68
C TRP A 155 4.30 -29.23 -15.24
N LYS A 156 4.92 -29.96 -14.30
CA LYS A 156 4.59 -29.85 -12.86
C LYS A 156 4.79 -28.43 -12.30
N GLU A 157 5.78 -27.69 -12.80
CA GLU A 157 6.08 -26.33 -12.33
C GLU A 157 5.04 -25.31 -12.86
N LEU A 158 4.39 -25.61 -13.98
CA LEU A 158 3.30 -24.78 -14.49
C LEU A 158 2.11 -24.77 -13.52
N TYR A 159 1.79 -25.91 -12.92
CA TYR A 159 0.75 -26.01 -11.90
C TYR A 159 1.06 -25.13 -10.68
N TYR A 160 2.29 -25.21 -10.15
CA TYR A 160 2.70 -24.41 -8.99
C TYR A 160 2.73 -22.90 -9.29
N ASP A 161 3.16 -22.50 -10.51
CA ASP A 161 3.12 -21.10 -10.95
C ASP A 161 1.72 -20.49 -10.84
N VAL A 162 0.69 -21.20 -11.30
CA VAL A 162 -0.70 -20.71 -11.28
C VAL A 162 -1.21 -20.54 -9.85
N VAL A 163 -0.76 -21.39 -8.93
CA VAL A 163 -1.18 -21.36 -7.52
C VAL A 163 -0.53 -20.20 -6.76
N ASP A 164 0.75 -19.91 -7.03
CA ASP A 164 1.50 -18.90 -6.28
C ASP A 164 1.14 -17.45 -6.65
N TYR A 165 0.82 -17.20 -7.93
CA TYR A 165 0.45 -15.86 -8.41
C TYR A 165 -0.80 -15.90 -9.27
N ASN A 166 -1.86 -15.19 -8.87
CA ASN A 166 -3.00 -15.00 -9.77
C ASN A 166 -2.73 -13.86 -10.77
N TRP A 167 -3.47 -13.87 -11.88
CA TRP A 167 -3.36 -12.86 -12.93
C TRP A 167 -3.66 -11.45 -12.46
N ILE A 168 -4.63 -11.30 -11.53
CA ILE A 168 -5.03 -9.99 -11.02
C ILE A 168 -3.85 -9.34 -10.29
N LEU A 169 -3.17 -10.06 -9.39
CA LEU A 169 -1.99 -9.56 -8.69
C LEU A 169 -0.87 -9.16 -9.67
N LEU A 170 -0.56 -9.98 -10.67
CA LEU A 170 0.50 -9.67 -11.63
C LEU A 170 0.18 -8.46 -12.50
N LEU A 171 -1.07 -8.35 -12.97
CA LEU A 171 -1.53 -7.22 -13.76
C LEU A 171 -1.54 -5.95 -12.93
N THR A 172 -2.09 -5.98 -11.71
CA THR A 172 -2.08 -4.84 -10.79
C THR A 172 -0.65 -4.41 -10.47
N ALA A 173 0.23 -5.33 -10.08
CA ALA A 173 1.64 -5.01 -9.80
C ALA A 173 2.33 -4.40 -11.03
N THR A 174 2.14 -4.98 -12.22
CA THR A 174 2.71 -4.45 -13.47
C THR A 174 2.18 -3.06 -13.79
N LEU A 175 0.89 -2.80 -13.59
CA LEU A 175 0.26 -1.50 -13.81
C LEU A 175 0.76 -0.47 -12.79
N CYS A 176 0.77 -0.78 -11.50
CA CYS A 176 1.32 0.09 -10.45
C CYS A 176 2.78 0.42 -10.70
N ARG A 177 3.60 -0.57 -11.07
CA ARG A 177 5.01 -0.36 -11.46
C ARG A 177 5.18 0.54 -12.66
N LYS A 178 4.16 0.72 -13.53
CA LYS A 178 4.17 1.68 -14.65
C LYS A 178 3.59 3.04 -14.27
N LEU A 179 2.48 3.05 -13.55
CA LEU A 179 1.74 4.28 -13.28
C LEU A 179 2.39 5.10 -12.16
N PHE A 180 2.78 4.45 -11.07
CA PHE A 180 3.19 5.18 -9.87
C PHE A 180 4.51 5.96 -10.04
N PRO A 181 5.56 5.43 -10.68
CA PRO A 181 6.77 6.24 -10.91
C PRO A 181 6.56 7.40 -11.88
N PHE A 182 5.53 7.35 -12.73
CA PHE A 182 5.13 8.50 -13.56
C PHE A 182 4.47 9.60 -12.72
N LEU A 183 3.67 9.23 -11.71
CA LEU A 183 3.00 10.18 -10.81
C LEU A 183 3.95 10.71 -9.73
N TRP A 184 4.76 9.86 -9.10
CA TRP A 184 5.45 10.16 -7.84
C TRP A 184 6.97 10.01 -7.86
N ASN A 185 7.60 9.89 -9.04
CA ASN A 185 9.06 9.74 -9.18
C ASN A 185 9.68 8.80 -8.14
N ILE A 186 9.13 7.60 -8.00
CA ILE A 186 9.38 6.76 -6.83
C ILE A 186 10.85 6.32 -6.75
N LYS A 187 11.45 6.51 -5.57
CA LYS A 187 12.77 6.01 -5.18
C LYS A 187 12.65 4.91 -4.14
N ALA A 188 13.66 4.07 -4.06
CA ALA A 188 13.79 3.07 -3.00
C ALA A 188 15.21 3.07 -2.44
N GLU A 189 15.30 2.96 -1.11
CA GLU A 189 16.56 2.95 -0.34
C GLU A 189 16.63 1.68 0.51
N GLY A 190 17.81 1.09 0.67
CA GLY A 190 18.00 -0.07 1.54
C GLY A 190 17.46 -1.40 0.98
N LEU A 191 17.31 -1.52 -0.33
CA LEU A 191 16.81 -2.76 -0.97
C LEU A 191 17.70 -3.98 -0.69
N GLU A 192 18.98 -3.76 -0.41
CA GLU A 192 19.95 -4.77 0.03
C GLU A 192 19.55 -5.46 1.35
N HIS A 193 18.72 -4.82 2.17
CA HIS A 193 18.21 -5.40 3.42
C HIS A 193 17.05 -6.39 3.19
N VAL A 194 16.45 -6.41 2.00
CA VAL A 194 15.25 -7.22 1.70
C VAL A 194 15.62 -8.70 1.57
N PRO A 195 15.19 -9.57 2.53
CA PRO A 195 15.54 -10.98 2.50
C PRO A 195 14.85 -11.68 1.32
N GLN A 196 15.60 -12.51 0.61
CA GLN A 196 15.10 -13.27 -0.55
C GLN A 196 14.43 -14.59 -0.16
N GLU A 197 14.67 -15.07 1.07
CA GLU A 197 14.16 -16.31 1.65
C GLU A 197 13.73 -16.10 3.12
N GLY A 198 12.99 -17.06 3.68
CA GLY A 198 12.48 -16.98 5.05
C GLY A 198 11.30 -16.02 5.25
N GLY A 199 10.55 -16.25 6.33
CA GLY A 199 9.38 -15.47 6.73
C GLY A 199 9.79 -14.34 7.66
N PHE A 200 9.18 -13.17 7.46
CA PHE A 200 9.45 -11.98 8.24
C PHE A 200 8.22 -11.07 8.28
N VAL A 201 8.15 -10.20 9.28
CA VAL A 201 7.07 -9.21 9.41
C VAL A 201 7.55 -7.89 8.85
N ILE A 202 6.77 -7.29 7.96
CA ILE A 202 6.99 -5.92 7.53
C ILE A 202 6.11 -5.00 8.37
N VAL A 203 6.72 -3.97 8.94
CA VAL A 203 6.03 -2.93 9.71
C VAL A 203 6.27 -1.61 8.99
N CYS A 204 5.19 -0.97 8.57
CA CYS A 204 5.22 0.22 7.72
C CYS A 204 4.28 1.29 8.27
N ASN A 205 4.64 2.57 8.11
CA ASN A 205 3.69 3.66 8.35
C ASN A 205 2.54 3.62 7.32
N HIS A 206 1.37 4.16 7.69
CA HIS A 206 0.16 4.10 6.89
C HIS A 206 -0.45 5.49 6.65
N VAL A 207 -0.42 5.89 5.39
CA VAL A 207 -0.88 7.19 4.90
C VAL A 207 -1.98 7.01 3.86
N ASN A 208 -1.74 6.16 2.85
CA ASN A 208 -2.57 6.08 1.64
C ASN A 208 -3.16 4.68 1.44
N TYR A 209 -4.21 4.60 0.61
CA TYR A 209 -4.79 3.32 0.21
C TYR A 209 -3.83 2.44 -0.61
N VAL A 210 -2.80 3.04 -1.19
CA VAL A 210 -1.86 2.36 -2.09
C VAL A 210 -0.54 1.99 -1.43
N ASP A 211 -0.37 2.23 -0.12
CA ASP A 211 0.89 1.97 0.60
C ASP A 211 1.37 0.53 0.45
N GLY A 212 0.45 -0.44 0.57
CA GLY A 212 0.76 -1.85 0.36
C GLY A 212 1.29 -2.12 -1.05
N PHE A 213 0.75 -1.46 -2.07
CA PHE A 213 1.24 -1.58 -3.44
C PHE A 213 2.59 -0.87 -3.63
N LEU A 214 2.77 0.32 -3.07
CA LEU A 214 4.02 1.09 -3.16
C LEU A 214 5.21 0.29 -2.61
N MET A 215 5.04 -0.31 -1.44
CA MET A 215 6.04 -1.18 -0.86
C MET A 215 6.19 -2.48 -1.66
N GLY A 216 5.07 -3.12 -2.02
CA GLY A 216 5.06 -4.37 -2.78
C GLY A 216 5.78 -4.29 -4.13
N MET A 217 5.87 -3.10 -4.75
CA MET A 217 6.64 -2.87 -5.97
C MET A 217 8.14 -3.15 -5.83
N PHE A 218 8.68 -3.18 -4.62
CA PHE A 218 10.10 -3.42 -4.41
C PHE A 218 10.39 -4.80 -3.81
N LEU A 219 9.33 -5.56 -3.48
CA LEU A 219 9.42 -6.86 -2.88
C LEU A 219 9.22 -7.94 -3.95
N ASN A 220 10.26 -8.74 -4.20
CA ASN A 220 10.23 -9.78 -5.25
C ASN A 220 9.62 -11.11 -4.77
N ARG A 221 8.70 -11.03 -3.82
CA ARG A 221 8.07 -12.19 -3.17
C ARG A 221 6.63 -11.83 -2.81
N PRO A 222 5.68 -12.78 -2.84
CA PRO A 222 4.31 -12.51 -2.42
C PRO A 222 4.30 -12.06 -0.97
N VAL A 223 3.60 -10.97 -0.68
CA VAL A 223 3.42 -10.45 0.68
C VAL A 223 1.98 -10.66 1.09
N ARG A 224 1.76 -11.10 2.33
CA ARG A 224 0.42 -11.18 2.92
C ARG A 224 0.11 -9.88 3.65
N TYR A 225 -0.91 -9.16 3.22
CA TYR A 225 -1.26 -7.86 3.80
C TYR A 225 -2.37 -8.01 4.84
N MET A 226 -2.08 -7.64 6.08
CA MET A 226 -3.13 -7.51 7.09
C MET A 226 -3.95 -6.26 6.79
N ALA A 227 -5.24 -6.42 6.55
CA ALA A 227 -6.12 -5.32 6.19
C ALA A 227 -7.43 -5.36 6.98
N THR A 228 -8.11 -4.22 7.09
CA THR A 228 -9.39 -4.14 7.79
C THR A 228 -10.43 -5.06 7.16
N ASP A 229 -11.20 -5.74 7.99
CA ASP A 229 -12.30 -6.62 7.59
C ASP A 229 -13.38 -5.87 6.77
N GLU A 230 -13.48 -4.56 6.92
CA GLU A 230 -14.34 -3.68 6.10
C GLU A 230 -14.14 -3.86 4.59
N LEU A 231 -12.91 -4.12 4.14
CA LEU A 231 -12.58 -4.36 2.72
C LEU A 231 -13.13 -5.70 2.19
N PHE A 232 -13.46 -6.63 3.09
CA PHE A 232 -13.91 -7.98 2.77
C PHE A 232 -15.43 -8.14 2.92
N ARG A 233 -16.18 -7.08 3.26
CA ARG A 233 -17.65 -7.16 3.44
C ARG A 233 -18.39 -7.46 2.13
N LYS A 234 -17.97 -6.85 1.02
CA LYS A 234 -18.59 -7.06 -0.30
C LYS A 234 -17.95 -8.27 -1.00
N PRO A 235 -18.72 -9.16 -1.67
CA PRO A 235 -18.16 -10.34 -2.34
C PRO A 235 -17.06 -10.02 -3.36
N ILE A 236 -17.27 -8.98 -4.18
CA ILE A 236 -16.31 -8.57 -5.21
C ILE A 236 -15.01 -8.08 -4.58
N THR A 237 -15.08 -7.18 -3.59
CA THR A 237 -13.88 -6.64 -2.94
C THR A 237 -13.17 -7.73 -2.12
N ARG A 238 -13.92 -8.63 -1.47
CA ARG A 238 -13.37 -9.81 -0.78
C ARG A 238 -12.50 -10.64 -1.72
N VAL A 239 -13.00 -10.97 -2.91
CA VAL A 239 -12.23 -11.72 -3.91
C VAL A 239 -10.99 -10.93 -4.34
N LEU A 240 -11.12 -9.65 -4.69
CA LEU A 240 -10.00 -8.82 -5.15
C LEU A 240 -8.89 -8.70 -4.10
N PHE A 241 -9.22 -8.34 -2.86
CA PHE A 241 -8.23 -8.20 -1.79
C PHE A 241 -7.58 -9.53 -1.43
N THR A 242 -8.33 -10.63 -1.44
CA THR A 242 -7.76 -11.98 -1.25
C THR A 242 -6.75 -12.31 -2.36
N LEU A 243 -7.06 -11.97 -3.61
CA LEU A 243 -6.16 -12.15 -4.75
C LEU A 243 -4.92 -11.25 -4.67
N TRP A 244 -5.03 -10.05 -4.10
CA TRP A 244 -3.86 -9.22 -3.80
C TRP A 244 -3.03 -9.71 -2.60
N GLY A 245 -3.41 -10.83 -1.99
CA GLY A 245 -2.70 -11.41 -0.85
C GLY A 245 -3.11 -10.80 0.49
N ALA A 246 -4.15 -9.96 0.54
CA ALA A 246 -4.64 -9.40 1.78
C ALA A 246 -5.53 -10.40 2.55
N PHE A 247 -5.54 -10.27 3.87
CA PHE A 247 -6.42 -11.04 4.76
C PHE A 247 -7.07 -10.12 5.80
N PRO A 248 -8.33 -10.41 6.19
CA PRO A 248 -9.06 -9.56 7.10
C PRO A 248 -8.51 -9.68 8.52
N LYS A 249 -8.48 -8.53 9.21
CA LYS A 249 -8.39 -8.44 10.67
C LYS A 249 -9.45 -7.47 11.16
N ARG A 250 -10.22 -7.90 12.14
CA ARG A 250 -11.17 -7.02 12.82
C ARG A 250 -10.42 -5.95 13.60
N ARG A 251 -10.80 -4.69 13.40
CA ARG A 251 -10.25 -3.57 14.16
C ARG A 251 -10.66 -3.67 15.62
N TRP A 252 -9.74 -3.27 16.51
CA TRP A 252 -9.96 -3.07 17.95
C TRP A 252 -10.67 -4.22 18.68
N SER A 253 -10.58 -5.44 18.16
CA SER A 253 -11.07 -6.67 18.79
C SER A 253 -10.01 -7.77 18.68
N ARG A 254 -10.06 -8.72 19.62
CA ARG A 254 -9.11 -9.85 19.65
C ARG A 254 -9.42 -10.83 18.53
N ASP A 255 -8.82 -10.63 17.35
CA ASP A 255 -8.93 -11.57 16.24
C ASP A 255 -7.83 -12.64 16.28
N ILE A 256 -8.00 -13.61 17.18
CA ILE A 256 -7.04 -14.71 17.36
C ILE A 256 -6.89 -15.51 16.05
N SER A 257 -7.93 -15.59 15.23
CA SER A 257 -7.91 -16.35 13.98
C SER A 257 -6.96 -15.74 12.95
N ALA A 258 -6.97 -14.42 12.80
CA ALA A 258 -6.06 -13.69 11.92
C ALA A 258 -4.60 -13.82 12.39
N LEU A 259 -4.36 -13.74 13.70
CA LEU A 259 -3.02 -13.88 14.28
C LEU A 259 -2.44 -15.30 14.10
N ARG A 260 -3.27 -16.34 14.21
CA ARG A 260 -2.85 -17.73 13.93
C ARG A 260 -2.48 -17.92 12.46
N LYS A 261 -3.26 -17.37 11.53
CA LYS A 261 -2.95 -17.41 10.08
C LYS A 261 -1.63 -16.71 9.78
N MET A 262 -1.42 -15.53 10.37
CA MET A 262 -0.15 -14.81 10.25
C MET A 262 1.03 -15.66 10.73
N ARG A 263 0.96 -16.27 11.92
CA ARG A 263 2.04 -17.15 12.42
C ARG A 263 2.30 -18.35 11.50
N LYS A 264 1.24 -18.96 10.96
CA LYS A 264 1.36 -20.05 9.99
C LYS A 264 2.14 -19.60 8.74
N TRP A 265 1.75 -18.49 8.12
CA TRP A 265 2.44 -17.98 6.92
C TRP A 265 3.90 -17.61 7.18
N LEU A 266 4.18 -16.99 8.33
CA LEU A 266 5.55 -16.70 8.74
C LEU A 266 6.39 -17.99 8.87
N SER A 267 5.82 -19.05 9.46
CA SER A 267 6.50 -20.36 9.56
C SER A 267 6.69 -21.06 8.21
N GLU A 268 5.82 -20.78 7.22
CA GLU A 268 5.92 -21.25 5.84
C GLU A 268 6.90 -20.40 4.99
N GLY A 269 7.57 -19.43 5.60
CA GLY A 269 8.54 -18.57 4.91
C GLY A 269 7.91 -17.41 4.13
N GLN A 270 6.62 -17.12 4.34
CA GLN A 270 5.93 -16.03 3.67
C GLN A 270 6.02 -14.72 4.47
N PRO A 271 6.35 -13.58 3.84
CA PRO A 271 6.30 -12.28 4.48
C PRO A 271 4.87 -11.86 4.81
N VAL A 272 4.70 -11.22 5.96
CA VAL A 272 3.43 -10.62 6.37
C VAL A 272 3.63 -9.13 6.63
N CYS A 273 2.87 -8.28 5.94
CA CYS A 273 2.87 -6.84 6.16
C CYS A 273 1.76 -6.44 7.13
N ILE A 274 2.12 -5.62 8.10
CA ILE A 274 1.19 -4.96 9.01
C ILE A 274 1.45 -3.45 9.02
N PHE A 275 0.37 -2.69 9.14
CA PHE A 275 0.38 -1.27 9.42
C PHE A 275 -0.01 -1.11 10.89
N PRO A 276 0.96 -0.89 11.80
CA PRO A 276 0.73 -1.00 13.24
C PRO A 276 -0.25 0.06 13.74
N GLU A 277 -0.34 1.20 13.04
CA GLU A 277 -1.28 2.30 13.29
C GLU A 277 -2.75 1.87 13.20
N GLY A 278 -3.09 0.79 12.47
CA GLY A 278 -4.45 0.28 12.31
C GLY A 278 -5.39 1.15 11.47
N GLN A 279 -5.00 2.40 11.25
CA GLN A 279 -5.66 3.39 10.40
C GLN A 279 -4.63 4.24 9.65
N ARG A 280 -5.11 4.94 8.62
CA ARG A 280 -4.31 5.91 7.88
C ARG A 280 -4.27 7.22 8.64
N ASN A 281 -3.10 7.85 8.70
CA ASN A 281 -2.98 9.20 9.24
C ASN A 281 -3.80 10.21 8.41
N TRP A 282 -4.05 11.37 9.01
CA TRP A 282 -4.85 12.44 8.40
C TRP A 282 -4.02 13.67 8.05
N ASP A 283 -2.99 13.95 8.83
CA ASP A 283 -2.26 15.21 8.89
C ASP A 283 -0.76 15.04 8.62
N GLY A 284 -0.34 13.86 8.13
CA GLY A 284 1.07 13.54 7.90
C GLY A 284 1.88 13.38 9.19
N GLY A 285 1.21 13.19 10.34
CA GLY A 285 1.82 12.85 11.61
C GLY A 285 1.78 11.35 11.92
N PRO A 286 2.52 10.89 12.95
CA PRO A 286 2.44 9.52 13.43
C PRO A 286 1.10 9.28 14.15
N VAL A 287 0.46 8.15 13.87
CA VAL A 287 -0.71 7.70 14.66
C VAL A 287 -0.24 6.86 15.85
N LEU A 288 -0.90 7.04 16.99
CA LEU A 288 -0.63 6.23 18.17
C LEU A 288 -0.89 4.74 17.88
N VAL A 289 0.12 3.92 18.16
CA VAL A 289 0.06 2.47 18.03
C VAL A 289 -0.22 1.85 19.40
N GLY A 290 -1.16 0.91 19.46
CA GLY A 290 -1.45 0.14 20.67
C GLY A 290 -0.29 -0.77 21.08
N ASP A 291 0.03 -0.75 22.37
CA ASP A 291 1.09 -1.55 23.00
C ASP A 291 0.99 -3.05 22.71
N GLU A 292 -0.23 -3.55 22.55
CA GLU A 292 -0.53 -4.94 22.20
C GLU A 292 0.08 -5.38 20.87
N VAL A 293 0.25 -4.46 19.92
CA VAL A 293 0.89 -4.74 18.62
C VAL A 293 2.36 -5.10 18.84
N TYR A 294 3.09 -4.30 19.62
CA TYR A 294 4.50 -4.55 19.91
C TYR A 294 4.70 -5.78 20.79
N ARG A 295 3.83 -6.02 21.78
CA ARG A 295 3.84 -7.26 22.57
C ARG A 295 3.63 -8.49 21.69
N PHE A 296 2.72 -8.41 20.71
CA PHE A 296 2.51 -9.48 19.75
C PHE A 296 3.74 -9.69 18.86
N LEU A 297 4.31 -8.63 18.29
CA LEU A 297 5.53 -8.70 17.48
C LEU A 297 6.69 -9.34 18.25
N TYR A 298 6.90 -8.90 19.49
CA TYR A 298 7.89 -9.47 20.40
C TYR A 298 7.62 -10.96 20.65
N SER A 299 6.36 -11.36 20.90
CA SER A 299 6.01 -12.77 21.13
C SER A 299 6.23 -13.69 19.93
N CYS A 300 6.23 -13.14 18.70
CA CYS A 300 6.37 -13.95 17.49
C CYS A 300 7.82 -14.41 17.27
N GLN A 301 8.82 -13.69 17.79
CA GLN A 301 10.24 -14.03 17.64
C GLN A 301 10.65 -14.29 16.18
N VAL A 302 10.05 -13.53 15.25
CA VAL A 302 10.36 -13.55 13.82
C VAL A 302 11.07 -12.26 13.43
N PRO A 303 11.95 -12.28 12.41
CA PRO A 303 12.61 -11.08 11.92
C PRO A 303 11.59 -9.99 11.51
N ILE A 304 11.88 -8.73 11.84
CA ILE A 304 11.03 -7.58 11.53
C ILE A 304 11.77 -6.62 10.58
N MET A 305 11.13 -6.31 9.46
CA MET A 305 11.56 -5.29 8.51
C MET A 305 10.75 -4.02 8.74
N CYS A 306 11.40 -2.95 9.19
CA CYS A 306 10.77 -1.64 9.20
C CYS A 306 10.86 -1.00 7.81
N VAL A 307 9.77 -0.40 7.37
CA VAL A 307 9.68 0.38 6.12
C VAL A 307 9.10 1.75 6.46
N SER A 308 9.65 2.80 5.86
CA SER A 308 9.07 4.15 5.93
C SER A 308 8.76 4.68 4.54
N LEU A 309 7.56 5.23 4.38
CA LEU A 309 7.07 5.88 3.17
C LEU A 309 7.21 7.40 3.34
N LEU A 310 8.22 7.96 2.69
CA LEU A 310 8.55 9.39 2.71
C LEU A 310 7.87 10.07 1.51
N GLY A 311 7.21 11.22 1.72
CA GLY A 311 6.47 11.92 0.65
C GLY A 311 5.07 11.35 0.35
N ALA A 312 4.68 10.26 1.03
CA ALA A 312 3.39 9.63 0.78
C ALA A 312 2.22 10.53 1.19
N HIS A 313 2.36 11.32 2.27
CA HIS A 313 1.33 12.26 2.69
C HIS A 313 1.15 13.34 1.65
N GLU A 314 2.22 14.00 1.23
CA GLU A 314 2.19 15.05 0.23
C GLU A 314 1.70 14.53 -1.15
N ALA A 315 1.94 13.26 -1.44
CA ALA A 315 1.49 12.61 -2.67
C ALA A 315 -0.03 12.46 -2.74
N PHE A 316 -0.68 12.02 -1.65
CA PHE A 316 -2.12 11.79 -1.66
C PHE A 316 -2.73 11.79 -0.24
N PRO A 317 -2.84 12.95 0.42
CA PRO A 317 -3.38 13.04 1.77
C PRO A 317 -4.75 12.38 1.89
N ARG A 318 -5.08 11.81 3.05
CA ARG A 318 -6.36 11.10 3.27
C ARG A 318 -7.59 11.95 2.98
N TRP A 319 -7.50 13.26 3.22
CA TRP A 319 -8.57 14.23 2.97
C TRP A 319 -8.68 14.65 1.49
N ALA A 320 -7.64 14.43 0.68
CA ALA A 320 -7.61 14.87 -0.72
C ALA A 320 -8.42 13.94 -1.63
N LYS A 321 -9.03 14.52 -2.68
CA LYS A 321 -9.82 13.76 -3.68
C LYS A 321 -8.95 13.15 -4.79
N LEU A 322 -7.86 13.81 -5.16
CA LEU A 322 -6.96 13.41 -6.24
C LEU A 322 -5.51 13.46 -5.76
N PRO A 323 -4.63 12.57 -6.27
CA PRO A 323 -3.22 12.59 -5.95
C PRO A 323 -2.52 13.78 -6.63
N SER A 324 -1.45 14.25 -5.99
CA SER A 324 -0.52 15.22 -6.55
C SER A 324 0.73 14.53 -7.11
N PHE A 325 1.42 15.21 -8.03
CA PHE A 325 2.72 14.76 -8.51
C PHE A 325 3.81 15.25 -7.57
N THR A 326 4.57 14.33 -6.99
CA THR A 326 5.63 14.64 -6.01
C THR A 326 6.77 13.63 -6.13
N GLU A 327 7.73 13.67 -5.22
CA GLU A 327 8.69 12.59 -5.01
C GLU A 327 8.25 11.71 -3.83
N LEU A 328 8.39 10.39 -3.99
CA LEU A 328 8.09 9.41 -2.94
C LEU A 328 9.27 8.46 -2.79
N THR A 329 9.72 8.25 -1.55
CA THR A 329 10.81 7.33 -1.25
C THR A 329 10.32 6.21 -0.33
N VAL A 330 10.55 4.96 -0.75
CA VAL A 330 10.31 3.77 0.08
C VAL A 330 11.63 3.33 0.70
N LYS A 331 11.79 3.55 2.00
CA LYS A 331 13.03 3.28 2.74
C LYS A 331 12.93 1.96 3.52
N PHE A 332 13.80 1.02 3.20
CA PHE A 332 13.89 -0.30 3.83
C PHE A 332 15.03 -0.33 4.84
N PHE A 333 14.71 -0.56 6.12
CA PHE A 333 15.71 -0.60 7.19
C PHE A 333 16.29 -2.01 7.38
N PRO A 334 17.48 -2.14 8.00
CA PRO A 334 18.03 -3.44 8.40
C PRO A 334 17.04 -4.26 9.24
N MET A 335 17.08 -5.58 9.12
CA MET A 335 16.20 -6.46 9.89
C MET A 335 16.44 -6.30 11.41
N ILE A 336 15.35 -6.34 12.18
CA ILE A 336 15.36 -6.39 13.63
C ILE A 336 15.06 -7.82 14.06
N GLN A 337 15.86 -8.38 14.96
CA GLN A 337 15.52 -9.63 15.63
C GLN A 337 14.89 -9.32 17.00
N PRO A 338 13.63 -9.71 17.26
CA PRO A 338 12.99 -9.41 18.54
C PRO A 338 13.75 -9.91 19.77
N GLY A 339 14.45 -11.05 19.66
CA GLY A 339 15.23 -11.63 20.75
C GLY A 339 16.48 -10.85 21.17
N GLU A 340 16.89 -9.82 20.42
CA GLU A 340 17.99 -8.92 20.79
C GLU A 340 17.57 -7.84 21.80
N TYR A 341 16.26 -7.71 22.07
CA TYR A 341 15.68 -6.70 22.95
C TYR A 341 15.20 -7.33 24.24
N GLN A 342 15.33 -6.63 25.38
CA GLN A 342 14.95 -7.18 26.69
C GLN A 342 13.43 -7.36 26.85
N ASN A 343 12.65 -6.47 26.23
CA ASN A 343 11.20 -6.44 26.36
C ASN A 343 10.55 -5.77 25.13
N ALA A 344 9.21 -5.82 25.07
CA ALA A 344 8.44 -5.24 23.97
C ALA A 344 8.49 -3.70 23.91
N SER A 345 8.78 -3.01 25.02
CA SER A 345 8.89 -1.55 25.06
C SER A 345 10.18 -1.08 24.37
N ASP A 346 11.30 -1.77 24.57
CA ASP A 346 12.55 -1.45 23.88
C ASP A 346 12.44 -1.73 22.38
N LEU A 347 11.78 -2.84 22.02
CA LEU A 347 11.45 -3.14 20.62
C LEU A 347 10.58 -2.04 19.99
N ARG A 348 9.56 -1.56 20.72
CA ARG A 348 8.68 -0.47 20.28
C ARG A 348 9.47 0.78 19.88
N LYS A 349 10.36 1.24 20.75
CA LYS A 349 11.17 2.47 20.50
C LYS A 349 11.93 2.39 19.18
N VAL A 350 12.56 1.24 18.90
CA VAL A 350 13.34 1.07 17.66
C VAL A 350 12.44 0.94 16.43
N ILE A 351 11.30 0.26 16.54
CA ILE A 351 10.34 0.18 15.43
C ILE A 351 9.77 1.56 15.10
N GLU A 352 9.28 2.30 16.10
CA GLU A 352 8.70 3.63 15.92
C GLU A 352 9.71 4.61 15.32
N ALA A 353 10.96 4.62 15.83
CA ALA A 353 12.02 5.47 15.30
C ALA A 353 12.30 5.23 13.79
N ARG A 354 12.08 4.01 13.29
CA ARG A 354 12.30 3.66 11.88
C ARG A 354 11.07 3.92 11.01
N ILE A 355 9.87 3.53 11.45
CA ILE A 355 8.66 3.70 10.63
C ILE A 355 8.23 5.16 10.56
N PHE A 356 8.46 5.93 11.64
CA PHE A 356 8.16 7.35 11.73
C PHE A 356 9.36 8.26 11.40
N ASP A 357 10.38 7.72 10.72
CA ASP A 357 11.55 8.49 10.25
C ASP A 357 11.16 9.71 9.41
N PHE A 358 10.01 9.68 8.72
CA PHE A 358 9.45 10.80 7.97
C PHE A 358 9.17 12.05 8.81
N VAL A 359 8.94 11.91 10.12
CA VAL A 359 8.62 13.05 11.00
C VAL A 359 9.80 14.02 11.09
N ASN A 360 11.02 13.48 11.03
CA ASN A 360 12.26 14.25 11.13
C ASN A 360 12.73 14.81 9.78
N GLN A 361 11.94 14.62 8.72
CA GLN A 361 12.27 15.08 7.37
C GLN A 361 11.38 16.26 6.97
N PRO A 362 11.90 17.20 6.18
CA PRO A 362 11.09 18.29 5.65
C PRO A 362 10.01 17.74 4.70
N PRO A 363 8.84 18.40 4.62
CA PRO A 363 7.79 18.00 3.69
C PRO A 363 8.27 18.10 2.24
N ILE A 364 7.80 17.17 1.42
CA ILE A 364 8.20 17.09 0.01
C ILE A 364 7.33 18.02 -0.84
N GLU A 365 7.99 18.81 -1.70
CA GLU A 365 7.29 19.74 -2.58
C GLU A 365 6.44 19.04 -3.64
N ARG A 366 5.15 19.38 -3.65
CA ARG A 366 4.20 18.96 -4.67
C ARG A 366 4.33 19.84 -5.91
N ARG A 367 4.32 19.22 -7.10
CA ARG A 367 4.66 19.88 -8.37
C ARG A 367 3.45 20.19 -9.23
N ILE A 368 2.49 19.27 -9.30
CA ILE A 368 1.34 19.34 -10.22
C ILE A 368 0.09 18.84 -9.49
N LEU A 369 -1.07 19.46 -9.76
CA LEU A 369 -2.35 19.20 -9.09
C LEU A 369 -2.29 19.44 -7.57
N ASN A 370 -1.69 20.56 -7.16
CA ASN A 370 -1.46 20.93 -5.75
C ASN A 370 -2.75 21.46 -5.08
N SER A 371 -3.78 20.63 -4.95
CA SER A 371 -4.99 21.03 -4.22
C SER A 371 -4.80 20.90 -2.71
N HIS A 372 -5.30 21.88 -1.95
CA HIS A 372 -5.50 21.79 -0.50
C HIS A 372 -6.97 21.53 -0.13
N SER A 373 -7.81 21.18 -1.11
CA SER A 373 -9.23 20.92 -0.82
C SER A 373 -9.40 19.65 0.00
N GLY A 374 -10.06 19.78 1.15
CA GLY A 374 -10.23 18.80 2.21
C GLY A 374 -9.36 19.06 3.44
N ILE A 375 -8.37 19.96 3.39
CA ILE A 375 -7.44 20.20 4.52
C ILE A 375 -8.16 20.72 5.77
N ASN A 376 -9.33 21.37 5.60
CA ASN A 376 -10.17 21.82 6.71
C ASN A 376 -10.71 20.67 7.58
N ILE A 377 -10.64 19.41 7.12
CA ILE A 377 -10.95 18.23 7.91
C ILE A 377 -9.99 18.11 9.09
N VAL A 378 -8.69 18.38 8.92
CA VAL A 378 -7.70 18.33 10.01
C VAL A 378 -7.51 19.69 10.68
N THR A 379 -7.72 20.78 9.96
CA THR A 379 -7.70 22.13 10.51
C THR A 379 -9.11 22.59 10.88
N TRP A 380 -9.89 21.74 11.54
CA TRP A 380 -11.33 21.92 11.78
C TRP A 380 -11.68 23.08 12.73
N GLY A 381 -10.70 23.63 13.46
CA GLY A 381 -10.86 24.73 14.41
C GLY A 381 -9.83 25.85 14.20
N CYS A 382 -10.10 27.02 14.78
CA CYS A 382 -9.21 28.18 14.68
C CYS A 382 -8.27 28.27 15.90
N LEU A 383 -6.96 28.32 15.67
CA LEU A 383 -5.96 28.47 16.74
C LEU A 383 -5.97 29.85 17.43
N LYS A 384 -6.39 30.91 16.73
CA LYS A 384 -6.40 32.29 17.26
C LYS A 384 -7.56 32.53 18.23
N CYS A 385 -8.80 32.26 17.78
CA CYS A 385 -10.00 32.56 18.57
C CYS A 385 -10.62 31.35 19.30
N GLY A 386 -10.05 30.15 19.12
CA GLY A 386 -10.60 28.90 19.67
C GLY A 386 -11.94 28.48 19.08
N GLY A 387 -12.37 29.10 17.97
CA GLY A 387 -13.64 28.82 17.32
C GLY A 387 -13.66 27.44 16.67
N VAL A 388 -14.66 26.63 17.00
CA VAL A 388 -14.84 25.27 16.49
C VAL A 388 -15.67 25.27 15.20
N ARG A 389 -15.29 24.46 14.20
CA ARG A 389 -15.92 24.41 12.86
C ARG A 389 -15.86 25.75 12.12
N THR A 390 -14.88 26.60 12.40
CA THR A 390 -14.84 27.97 11.87
C THR A 390 -13.91 28.15 10.67
N MET A 391 -13.09 27.16 10.35
CA MET A 391 -12.12 27.24 9.25
C MET A 391 -12.76 26.84 7.93
N GLU A 392 -12.63 27.71 6.94
CA GLU A 392 -13.17 27.55 5.59
C GLU A 392 -12.04 27.62 4.56
N GLU A 393 -12.15 26.81 3.51
CA GLU A 393 -11.19 26.79 2.42
C GLU A 393 -11.36 28.02 1.53
N THR A 394 -10.23 28.64 1.20
CA THR A 394 -10.12 29.72 0.21
C THR A 394 -9.33 29.22 -0.99
N GLU A 395 -9.21 30.04 -2.04
CA GLU A 395 -8.45 29.66 -3.25
C GLU A 395 -6.96 29.38 -2.98
N THR A 396 -6.38 30.01 -1.95
CA THR A 396 -4.94 29.93 -1.64
C THR A 396 -4.64 29.31 -0.27
N GLY A 397 -5.66 28.99 0.53
CA GLY A 397 -5.47 28.36 1.83
C GLY A 397 -6.76 28.30 2.66
N LEU A 398 -6.75 28.87 3.85
CA LEU A 398 -7.83 28.78 4.85
C LEU A 398 -8.15 30.13 5.48
N LYS A 399 -9.40 30.33 5.89
CA LYS A 399 -9.83 31.51 6.64
C LYS A 399 -10.83 31.14 7.73
N CYS A 400 -10.69 31.75 8.90
CA CYS A 400 -11.66 31.62 9.98
C CYS A 400 -12.84 32.56 9.73
N ARG A 401 -14.06 32.02 9.56
CA ARG A 401 -15.28 32.84 9.39
C ARG A 401 -15.64 33.70 10.61
N LYS A 402 -15.10 33.37 11.80
CA LYS A 402 -15.42 34.03 13.06
C LYS A 402 -14.52 35.23 13.36
N CYS A 403 -13.20 35.04 13.33
CA CYS A 403 -12.24 36.09 13.69
C CYS A 403 -11.44 36.64 12.49
N GLY A 404 -11.64 36.08 11.30
CA GLY A 404 -10.95 36.53 10.08
C GLY A 404 -9.53 36.02 9.90
N ALA A 405 -8.93 35.34 10.88
CA ALA A 405 -7.58 34.78 10.79
C ALA A 405 -7.42 33.92 9.53
N SER A 406 -6.37 34.17 8.75
CA SER A 406 -6.15 33.53 7.45
C SER A 406 -4.77 32.89 7.38
N TRP A 407 -4.71 31.78 6.62
CA TRP A 407 -3.54 30.94 6.46
C TRP A 407 -3.37 30.61 4.99
N LEU A 408 -2.19 30.83 4.43
CA LEU A 408 -1.84 30.35 3.09
C LEU A 408 -1.39 28.89 3.16
N VAL A 409 -1.73 28.09 2.16
CA VAL A 409 -1.27 26.69 2.05
C VAL A 409 -0.38 26.57 0.82
N ASN A 410 0.91 26.26 1.02
CA ASN A 410 1.86 26.20 -0.08
C ASN A 410 1.94 24.79 -0.73
N SER A 411 2.87 24.64 -1.69
CA SER A 411 3.11 23.38 -2.40
C SER A 411 3.59 22.25 -1.49
N ARG A 412 4.12 22.54 -0.30
CA ARG A 412 4.59 21.56 0.69
C ARG A 412 3.55 21.25 1.77
N LEU A 413 2.31 21.74 1.63
CA LEU A 413 1.26 21.63 2.66
C LEU A 413 1.59 22.37 3.96
N GLU A 414 2.49 23.34 3.89
CA GLU A 414 2.77 24.23 5.02
C GLU A 414 1.69 25.30 5.11
N LEU A 415 1.14 25.49 6.31
CA LEU A 415 0.18 26.51 6.70
C LEU A 415 0.94 27.74 7.19
N ILE A 416 0.86 28.84 6.43
CA ILE A 416 1.56 30.09 6.71
C ILE A 416 0.54 31.11 7.23
N ASP A 417 0.68 31.52 8.48
CA ASP A 417 -0.15 32.57 9.07
C ASP A 417 0.09 33.91 8.35
N GLU A 418 -0.96 34.51 7.78
CA GLU A 418 -0.82 35.77 7.05
C GLU A 418 -0.59 36.98 7.97
N GLN A 419 -0.84 36.85 9.27
CA GLN A 419 -0.69 37.95 10.22
C GLN A 419 0.74 38.06 10.76
N ASP A 420 1.35 36.94 11.15
CA ASP A 420 2.66 36.91 11.80
C ASP A 420 3.73 36.10 11.03
N GLY A 421 3.37 35.48 9.91
CA GLY A 421 4.29 34.70 9.07
C GLY A 421 4.68 33.35 9.66
N ARG A 422 4.06 32.91 10.77
CA ARG A 422 4.35 31.61 11.38
C ARG A 422 4.00 30.49 10.41
N VAL A 423 4.94 29.58 10.22
CA VAL A 423 4.75 28.38 9.40
C VAL A 423 4.45 27.20 10.31
N LEU A 424 3.41 26.43 9.97
CA LEU A 424 3.02 25.20 10.65
C LEU A 424 2.79 24.09 9.62
N LEU A 425 3.17 22.87 9.97
CA LEU A 425 2.70 21.69 9.26
C LEU A 425 1.27 21.35 9.71
N GLU A 426 0.55 20.58 8.88
CA GLU A 426 -0.79 20.10 9.21
C GLU A 426 -0.83 19.41 10.59
N ARG A 427 0.11 18.48 10.84
CA ARG A 427 0.26 17.79 12.13
C ARG A 427 0.50 18.73 13.32
N GLU A 428 1.19 19.84 13.11
CA GLU A 428 1.48 20.81 14.17
C GLU A 428 0.24 21.66 14.46
N TYR A 429 -0.43 22.13 13.42
CA TYR A 429 -1.70 22.86 13.55
C TYR A 429 -2.74 22.00 14.27
N HIS A 430 -2.90 20.75 13.82
CA HIS A 430 -3.83 19.79 14.41
C HIS A 430 -3.44 19.42 15.84
N GLY A 431 -2.15 19.20 16.12
CA GLY A 431 -1.65 18.97 17.48
C GLY A 431 -1.96 20.12 18.44
N LEU A 432 -1.82 21.37 17.98
CA LEU A 432 -2.18 22.56 18.76
C LEU A 432 -3.69 22.64 19.04
N LEU A 433 -4.55 22.25 18.08
CA LEU A 433 -6.00 22.14 18.33
C LEU A 433 -6.32 21.12 19.41
N LYS A 434 -5.67 19.95 19.37
CA LYS A 434 -5.86 18.89 20.38
C LYS A 434 -5.40 19.35 21.77
N LYS A 435 -4.29 20.09 21.86
CA LYS A 435 -3.84 20.71 23.12
C LYS A 435 -4.87 21.71 23.66
N ARG A 436 -5.43 22.57 22.80
CA ARG A 436 -6.49 23.52 23.18
C ARG A 436 -7.76 22.83 23.66
N LEU A 437 -8.15 21.74 22.98
CA LEU A 437 -9.30 20.92 23.34
C LEU A 437 -9.10 20.26 24.71
N ALA A 438 -7.94 19.64 24.95
CA ALA A 438 -7.61 19.03 26.23
C ALA A 438 -7.53 20.04 27.39
N ALA A 439 -7.21 21.30 27.09
CA ALA A 439 -7.24 22.40 28.05
C ALA A 439 -8.65 23.02 28.24
N GLY A 440 -9.67 22.55 27.50
CA GLY A 440 -11.02 23.12 27.54
C GLY A 440 -11.12 24.56 26.99
N THR A 441 -10.11 25.03 26.25
CA THR A 441 -10.00 26.43 25.78
C THR A 441 -10.65 26.70 24.42
N LEU A 442 -11.32 25.69 23.86
CA LEU A 442 -12.11 25.83 22.65
C LEU A 442 -13.51 26.36 23.00
N GLN A 443 -14.13 27.08 22.06
CA GLN A 443 -15.48 27.57 22.25
C GLN A 443 -16.46 26.40 22.41
N GLY A 444 -17.22 26.39 23.51
CA GLY A 444 -18.11 25.27 23.85
C GLY A 444 -17.45 24.16 24.67
N GLY A 445 -16.15 24.27 24.98
CA GLY A 445 -15.43 23.28 25.77
C GLY A 445 -15.48 21.89 25.10
N TYR A 446 -16.00 20.92 25.84
CA TYR A 446 -16.18 19.53 25.38
C TYR A 446 -17.55 19.27 24.74
N ALA A 447 -18.46 20.26 24.75
CA ALA A 447 -19.80 20.10 24.23
C ALA A 447 -19.86 20.46 22.73
N THR A 448 -20.35 19.54 21.92
CA THR A 448 -20.64 19.81 20.51
C THR A 448 -21.76 18.94 19.96
N SER A 449 -22.39 19.40 18.87
CA SER A 449 -23.45 18.68 18.17
C SER A 449 -23.28 18.76 16.66
N SER A 450 -23.74 17.72 15.95
CA SER A 450 -23.78 17.67 14.49
C SER A 450 -24.91 16.77 14.02
N PRO A 451 -25.60 17.12 12.91
CA PRO A 451 -26.41 16.17 12.18
C PRO A 451 -25.57 14.95 11.76
N ALA A 452 -26.15 13.77 11.89
CA ALA A 452 -25.53 12.51 11.54
C ALA A 452 -26.56 11.49 11.06
N PHE A 453 -26.11 10.50 10.29
CA PHE A 453 -26.88 9.30 10.00
C PHE A 453 -26.32 8.12 10.80
N ALA A 454 -27.15 7.48 11.61
CA ALA A 454 -26.73 6.39 12.49
C ALA A 454 -26.97 5.00 11.87
N PHE A 455 -26.06 4.09 12.21
CA PHE A 455 -26.15 2.66 11.90
C PHE A 455 -25.76 1.84 13.13
N SER A 456 -26.45 0.73 13.37
CA SER A 456 -26.03 -0.30 14.33
C SER A 456 -25.17 -1.35 13.64
N ILE A 457 -24.10 -1.80 14.31
CA ILE A 457 -23.20 -2.84 13.85
C ILE A 457 -23.44 -4.11 14.67
N GLU A 458 -24.24 -5.04 14.14
CA GLU A 458 -24.46 -6.35 14.80
C GLU A 458 -23.34 -7.34 14.50
N SER A 459 -22.83 -7.29 13.27
CA SER A 459 -21.71 -8.12 12.84
C SER A 459 -20.90 -7.38 11.77
N THR A 460 -19.70 -7.91 11.49
CA THR A 460 -18.82 -7.34 10.47
C THR A 460 -19.49 -7.23 9.10
N ASP A 461 -20.49 -8.06 8.80
CA ASP A 461 -21.16 -8.08 7.49
C ASP A 461 -22.57 -7.46 7.51
N ASN A 462 -23.09 -7.01 8.66
CA ASN A 462 -24.46 -6.48 8.78
C ASN A 462 -24.50 -5.10 9.47
N LEU A 463 -24.81 -4.06 8.68
CA LEU A 463 -25.08 -2.71 9.18
C LEU A 463 -26.59 -2.44 9.10
N ILE A 464 -27.23 -2.25 10.25
CA ILE A 464 -28.64 -1.87 10.31
C ILE A 464 -28.74 -0.35 10.25
N LYS A 465 -29.49 0.17 9.29
CA LYS A 465 -29.74 1.61 9.16
C LYS A 465 -30.72 2.05 10.24
N LEU A 466 -30.32 2.99 11.09
CA LEU A 466 -31.17 3.53 12.15
C LEU A 466 -31.88 4.82 11.72
N GLY A 467 -31.23 5.64 10.88
CA GLY A 467 -31.83 6.84 10.29
C GLY A 467 -31.01 8.11 10.55
N PRO A 468 -31.50 9.27 10.04
CA PRO A 468 -30.91 10.57 10.31
C PRO A 468 -31.29 11.08 11.71
N GLY A 469 -30.42 11.86 12.33
CA GLY A 469 -30.64 12.47 13.64
C GLY A 469 -29.52 13.45 13.99
N THR A 470 -29.43 13.77 15.28
CA THR A 470 -28.38 14.64 15.81
C THR A 470 -27.49 13.84 16.75
N LEU A 471 -26.18 13.84 16.49
CA LEU A 471 -25.16 13.35 17.40
C LEU A 471 -24.71 14.51 18.30
N THR A 472 -24.63 14.27 19.59
CA THR A 472 -24.13 15.19 20.61
C THR A 472 -23.04 14.50 21.42
N ILE A 473 -22.05 15.26 21.87
CA ILE A 473 -21.06 14.80 22.85
C ILE A 473 -20.84 15.91 23.87
N ASP A 474 -20.69 15.52 25.12
CA ASP A 474 -20.25 16.35 26.23
C ASP A 474 -19.17 15.62 27.06
N GLU A 475 -18.78 16.18 28.19
CA GLU A 475 -17.75 15.63 29.09
C GLU A 475 -18.03 14.21 29.63
N ASN A 476 -19.28 13.74 29.57
CA ASN A 476 -19.71 12.47 30.15
C ASN A 476 -20.30 11.52 29.10
N VAL A 477 -21.07 12.03 28.14
CA VAL A 477 -21.93 11.22 27.26
C VAL A 477 -21.74 11.59 25.80
N ILE A 478 -21.73 10.55 24.94
CA ILE A 478 -22.01 10.68 23.52
C ILE A 478 -23.41 10.12 23.25
N ALA A 479 -24.29 10.94 22.69
CA ALA A 479 -25.68 10.58 22.46
C ALA A 479 -26.10 10.87 21.01
N PHE A 480 -27.01 10.05 20.49
CA PHE A 480 -27.65 10.25 19.20
C PHE A 480 -29.16 10.20 19.39
N ALA A 481 -29.86 11.18 18.84
CA ALA A 481 -31.32 11.25 18.84
C ALA A 481 -31.84 11.48 17.41
N GLY A 482 -32.70 10.57 16.93
CA GLY A 482 -33.32 10.67 15.61
C GLY A 482 -34.57 9.80 15.49
N GLY A 483 -35.73 10.42 15.23
CA GLY A 483 -37.01 9.70 15.20
C GLY A 483 -37.32 9.05 16.55
N GLU A 484 -37.53 7.74 16.57
CA GLU A 484 -37.73 6.93 17.78
C GLU A 484 -36.42 6.32 18.33
N VAL A 485 -35.29 6.57 17.67
CA VAL A 485 -34.00 5.99 18.05
C VAL A 485 -33.25 6.96 18.95
N GLU A 486 -33.00 6.51 20.18
CA GLU A 486 -32.09 7.16 21.12
C GLU A 486 -30.95 6.20 21.46
N ILE A 487 -29.72 6.69 21.30
CA ILE A 487 -28.49 6.00 21.71
C ILE A 487 -27.80 6.92 22.69
N SER A 488 -27.36 6.39 23.82
CA SER A 488 -26.58 7.13 24.81
C SER A 488 -25.50 6.21 25.35
N MET A 489 -24.25 6.65 25.25
CA MET A 489 -23.08 5.92 25.73
C MET A 489 -22.26 6.83 26.62
N ASN A 490 -21.83 6.33 27.77
CA ASN A 490 -20.86 7.05 28.58
C ASN A 490 -19.51 7.06 27.85
N VAL A 491 -18.90 8.23 27.71
CA VAL A 491 -17.63 8.39 27.01
C VAL A 491 -16.51 7.59 27.69
N ARG A 492 -16.61 7.36 29.01
CA ARG A 492 -15.67 6.53 29.78
C ARG A 492 -15.77 5.06 29.38
N ASP A 493 -16.98 4.55 29.18
CA ASP A 493 -17.21 3.15 28.84
C ASP A 493 -16.83 2.80 27.38
N ILE A 494 -16.54 3.80 26.55
CA ILE A 494 -16.07 3.59 25.18
C ILE A 494 -14.75 2.83 25.21
N LYS A 495 -14.77 1.59 24.71
CA LYS A 495 -13.57 0.75 24.57
C LYS A 495 -12.70 1.25 23.44
N PHE A 496 -13.31 1.57 22.30
CA PHE A 496 -12.63 2.12 21.13
C PHE A 496 -13.54 3.04 20.33
N ALA A 497 -12.91 4.06 19.72
CA ALA A 497 -13.51 4.92 18.72
C ALA A 497 -12.51 5.12 17.57
N TYR A 498 -12.98 5.06 16.33
CA TYR A 498 -12.13 5.25 15.16
C TYR A 498 -12.93 5.70 13.93
N LEU A 499 -12.23 6.15 12.90
CA LEU A 499 -12.83 6.48 11.60
C LEU A 499 -12.70 5.32 10.60
N ASN A 500 -13.85 4.84 10.10
CA ASN A 500 -13.92 3.75 9.13
C ASN A 500 -13.42 4.18 7.72
N LEU A 501 -13.46 3.29 6.72
CA LEU A 501 -13.01 3.62 5.36
C LEU A 501 -13.82 4.73 4.68
N ALA A 502 -15.08 4.89 5.05
CA ALA A 502 -15.96 5.96 4.60
C ALA A 502 -15.86 7.24 5.46
N ASN A 503 -14.90 7.29 6.40
CA ASN A 503 -14.71 8.37 7.37
C ASN A 503 -15.90 8.60 8.30
N HIS A 504 -16.72 7.58 8.54
CA HIS A 504 -17.75 7.61 9.57
C HIS A 504 -17.14 7.29 10.94
N LEU A 505 -17.62 7.96 11.98
CA LEU A 505 -17.23 7.71 13.36
C LEU A 505 -17.83 6.39 13.83
N VAL A 506 -16.99 5.45 14.25
CA VAL A 506 -17.42 4.20 14.87
C VAL A 506 -17.10 4.27 16.35
N VAL A 507 -18.08 3.97 17.19
CA VAL A 507 -17.94 3.95 18.66
C VAL A 507 -18.45 2.62 19.21
N ASN A 508 -17.70 2.05 20.15
CA ASN A 508 -18.08 0.81 20.83
C ASN A 508 -17.83 0.94 22.33
N ASP A 509 -18.86 0.66 23.13
CA ASP A 509 -18.82 0.58 24.60
C ASP A 509 -18.68 -0.87 25.11
N GLY A 510 -18.65 -1.83 24.20
CA GLY A 510 -18.61 -3.26 24.48
C GLY A 510 -19.96 -3.94 24.66
N GLN A 511 -21.05 -3.19 24.76
CA GLN A 511 -22.43 -3.70 24.68
C GLN A 511 -22.98 -3.59 23.26
N GLY A 512 -22.64 -2.51 22.55
CA GLY A 512 -23.01 -2.27 21.16
C GLY A 512 -21.90 -1.57 20.38
N ALA A 513 -21.99 -1.62 19.05
CA ALA A 513 -21.15 -0.84 18.15
C ALA A 513 -22.05 -0.01 17.24
N PHE A 514 -21.79 1.29 17.18
CA PHE A 514 -22.56 2.22 16.38
C PHE A 514 -21.65 2.98 15.41
N GLN A 515 -22.18 3.29 14.25
CA GLN A 515 -21.50 4.08 13.23
C GLN A 515 -22.32 5.34 12.95
N PHE A 516 -21.66 6.49 12.92
CA PHE A 516 -22.27 7.79 12.67
C PHE A 516 -21.62 8.45 11.45
N ALA A 517 -22.41 8.66 10.40
CA ALA A 517 -22.01 9.40 9.21
C ALA A 517 -22.37 10.87 9.37
N LEU A 518 -21.38 11.72 9.63
CA LEU A 518 -21.54 13.16 9.81
C LEU A 518 -21.75 13.85 8.45
N THR A 519 -22.72 14.76 8.34
CA THR A 519 -23.08 15.37 7.05
C THR A 519 -22.40 16.71 6.78
N ASP A 520 -22.05 17.50 7.81
CA ASP A 520 -21.54 18.86 7.67
C ASP A 520 -20.46 19.19 8.72
N ASP A 521 -19.57 18.23 8.97
CA ASP A 521 -18.58 18.34 10.02
C ASP A 521 -17.33 17.51 9.76
N SER A 522 -16.23 17.86 10.43
CA SER A 522 -15.02 17.06 10.37
C SER A 522 -15.19 15.79 11.20
N PRO A 523 -15.05 14.59 10.62
CA PRO A 523 -15.03 13.36 11.41
C PRO A 523 -13.81 13.26 12.33
N VAL A 524 -12.68 13.88 11.95
CA VAL A 524 -11.47 13.93 12.77
C VAL A 524 -11.73 14.70 14.07
N ARG A 525 -12.47 15.80 14.00
CA ARG A 525 -12.90 16.55 15.18
C ARG A 525 -13.60 15.65 16.20
N TRP A 526 -14.54 14.82 15.77
CA TRP A 526 -15.27 13.94 16.68
C TRP A 526 -14.39 12.85 17.30
N GLU A 527 -13.47 12.28 16.52
CA GLU A 527 -12.45 11.36 17.03
C GLU A 527 -11.57 12.05 18.09
N ASP A 528 -11.16 13.30 17.86
CA ASP A 528 -10.40 14.09 18.83
C ASP A 528 -11.17 14.38 20.12
N TYR A 529 -12.45 14.75 20.03
CA TYR A 529 -13.31 14.98 21.21
C TYR A 529 -13.44 13.71 22.05
N VAL A 530 -13.80 12.59 21.43
CA VAL A 530 -13.88 11.30 22.13
C VAL A 530 -12.53 10.95 22.79
N THR A 531 -11.42 11.15 22.07
CA THR A 531 -10.08 10.85 22.60
C THR A 531 -9.70 11.77 23.76
N ALA A 532 -9.96 13.08 23.66
CA ALA A 532 -9.62 14.06 24.69
C ALA A 532 -10.40 13.81 25.98
N ILE A 533 -11.70 13.56 25.88
CA ILE A 533 -12.57 13.34 27.04
C ILE A 533 -12.23 12.03 27.76
N ARG A 534 -11.89 10.98 27.01
CA ARG A 534 -11.38 9.72 27.59
C ARG A 534 -10.06 9.90 28.35
N ARG A 535 -9.16 10.78 27.88
CA ARG A 535 -7.91 11.10 28.59
C ARG A 535 -8.16 11.82 29.92
N LEU A 536 -9.10 12.76 29.96
CA LEU A 536 -9.45 13.47 31.20
C LEU A 536 -10.02 12.54 32.28
N SER A 537 -10.65 11.45 31.87
CA SER A 537 -11.25 10.48 32.78
C SER A 537 -10.26 9.47 33.38
N GLY A 538 -8.96 9.59 33.09
CA GLY A 538 -7.91 8.77 33.72
C GLY A 538 -7.71 7.36 33.14
N GLU A 539 -8.43 6.98 32.08
CA GLU A 539 -8.39 5.62 31.52
C GLU A 539 -7.47 5.44 30.31
N VAL A 540 -6.80 6.49 29.83
CA VAL A 540 -5.64 6.27 28.98
C VAL A 540 -4.49 5.88 29.89
N HIS A 541 -4.32 4.57 30.11
CA HIS A 541 -3.04 4.03 30.52
C HIS A 541 -1.97 4.65 29.62
N GLU A 542 -1.12 5.48 30.20
CA GLU A 542 0.14 5.86 29.61
C GLU A 542 0.88 4.58 29.22
N THR A 543 0.92 4.33 27.92
CA THR A 543 2.00 3.59 27.32
C THR A 543 2.69 4.56 26.37
N GLY A 544 3.55 5.39 26.96
CA GLY A 544 4.39 6.36 26.25
C GLY A 544 4.04 7.81 26.56
N GLN A 545 4.56 8.34 27.66
CA GLN A 545 4.68 9.78 27.88
C GLN A 545 5.70 10.38 26.90
N ASP A 546 5.30 11.52 26.33
CA ASP A 546 6.17 12.64 26.01
C ASP A 546 7.10 12.89 27.21
N THR A 547 8.39 12.62 27.04
CA THR A 547 9.43 13.24 27.88
C THR A 547 10.11 14.30 27.02
N GLY A 548 9.49 15.48 27.02
CA GLY A 548 10.05 16.70 26.45
C GLY A 548 9.44 17.88 27.21
N ASP A 549 10.30 18.63 27.88
CA ASP A 549 10.05 19.85 28.65
C ASP A 549 9.36 19.72 30.01
N ASN A 550 10.16 19.30 31.01
CA ASN A 550 10.08 19.83 32.38
C ASN A 550 11.51 19.84 32.96
N ASN A 551 12.38 20.70 32.43
CA ASN A 551 13.69 20.99 33.04
C ASN A 551 14.21 22.39 32.65
N GLU A 552 13.39 23.43 32.85
CA GLU A 552 13.86 24.82 32.94
C GLU A 552 13.08 25.57 34.02
N ALA A 553 13.17 25.10 35.27
CA ALA A 553 12.72 25.87 36.44
C ALA A 553 13.33 25.33 37.76
N ALA A 554 14.65 25.08 37.79
CA ALA A 554 15.35 24.75 39.05
C ALA A 554 16.88 24.91 38.91
N ALA A 555 17.37 26.08 38.54
CA ALA A 555 18.79 26.44 38.64
C ALA A 555 18.96 27.97 38.71
N ALA A 556 18.41 28.58 39.76
CA ALA A 556 18.67 29.96 40.11
C ALA A 556 18.45 30.15 41.62
N ASN A 557 19.31 29.54 42.43
CA ASN A 557 19.66 29.99 43.77
C ASN A 557 20.69 29.01 44.34
N ASP A 558 21.96 29.40 44.26
CA ASP A 558 22.98 29.11 45.28
C ASP A 558 24.32 29.68 44.77
N GLN A 559 24.46 31.00 44.86
CA GLN A 559 25.74 31.70 45.00
C GLN A 559 25.51 33.07 45.64
N VAL A 560 25.30 33.10 46.96
CA VAL A 560 25.69 34.22 47.83
C VAL A 560 26.02 33.62 49.21
N GLU A 561 27.21 33.97 49.69
CA GLU A 561 27.91 33.63 50.95
C GLU A 561 28.80 32.37 50.99
#